data_AF-A0A7X8EWI1-F1
#
_entry.id   AF-A0A7X8EWI1-F1
#
_cell.length_a   1.000
_cell.length_b   1.000
_cell.length_c   1.000
_cell.angle_alpha   90.00
_cell.angle_beta   90.00
_cell.angle_gamma   90.00
#
_symmetry.space_group_name_H-M   'P 1'
#
loop_
_entity.id
_entity.type
_entity.pdbx_description
1 polymer ?
#
loop_
_entity_poly.entity_id
_entity_poly.type
_entity_poly.pdbx_seq_one_letter_code
_entity_poly.pdbx_strand_id
1 'polypeptide(L)'
;MAKKTPLSYEQAGVSINANDDMVRRISRSLKSTHGPRVIALENGFAGLFRLDYDEKLFKKNYKTPVLVACTDGIGTKVLVAQQAGRFGTLGIDLVAMSVNDMIVQGAEPLFFLDYLAIHK
;
A
#
# COMPACT_ATOMS: atom_id res chain seq x y z
N MET A 1 -37.85 24.68 16.41
CA MET A 1 -36.39 24.79 16.26
C MET A 1 -35.90 23.57 15.49
N ALA A 2 -35.20 23.76 14.36
CA ALA A 2 -34.67 22.64 13.59
C ALA A 2 -33.60 21.90 14.40
N LYS A 3 -33.75 20.58 14.54
CA LYS A 3 -32.83 19.72 15.28
C LYS A 3 -31.50 19.68 14.52
N LYS A 4 -30.45 20.28 15.08
CA LYS A 4 -29.12 20.31 14.46
C LYS A 4 -28.57 18.89 14.41
N THR A 5 -28.30 18.37 13.22
CA THR A 5 -27.74 17.03 13.05
C THR A 5 -26.38 16.97 13.76
N PRO A 6 -26.16 16.01 14.68
CA PRO A 6 -24.86 15.88 15.34
C PRO A 6 -23.78 15.52 14.32
N LEU A 7 -22.62 16.18 14.42
CA LEU A 7 -21.45 15.92 13.59
C LEU A 7 -20.96 14.49 13.83
N SER A 8 -20.84 13.69 12.78
CA SER A 8 -20.26 12.35 12.84
C SER A 8 -18.90 12.28 12.13
N TYR A 9 -18.05 11.35 12.55
CA TYR A 9 -16.76 11.09 11.89
C TYR A 9 -16.94 10.66 10.42
N GLU A 10 -18.06 9.99 10.13
CA GLU A 10 -18.46 9.62 8.77
C GLU A 10 -18.80 10.83 7.90
N GLN A 11 -19.39 11.89 8.46
CA GLN A 11 -19.61 13.15 7.74
C GLN A 11 -18.32 13.88 7.37
N ALA A 12 -17.20 13.57 8.04
CA ALA A 12 -15.87 14.02 7.64
C ALA A 12 -15.26 13.17 6.50
N GLY A 13 -16.02 12.23 5.94
CA GLY A 13 -15.58 11.33 4.86
C GLY A 13 -14.95 10.03 5.33
N VAL A 14 -14.88 9.77 6.65
CA VAL A 14 -14.19 8.60 7.20
C VAL A 14 -15.20 7.56 7.70
N SER A 15 -15.32 6.45 6.97
CA SER A 15 -16.21 5.34 7.34
C SER A 15 -15.38 4.13 7.80
N ILE A 16 -15.44 3.83 9.11
CA ILE A 16 -14.73 2.70 9.73
C ILE A 16 -15.22 1.37 9.12
N ASN A 17 -16.53 1.23 8.94
CA ASN A 17 -17.12 0.03 8.32
C ASN A 17 -16.61 -0.19 6.89
N ALA A 18 -16.51 0.88 6.09
CA ALA A 18 -15.97 0.79 4.72
C ALA A 18 -14.49 0.37 4.72
N ASN A 19 -13.71 0.89 5.67
CA ASN A 19 -12.32 0.49 5.86
C ASN A 19 -12.20 -1.00 6.23
N ASP A 20 -12.98 -1.46 7.21
CA ASP A 20 -12.95 -2.86 7.65
C ASP A 20 -13.38 -3.81 6.52
N ASP A 21 -14.40 -3.44 5.75
CA ASP A 21 -14.84 -4.19 4.58
C ASP A 21 -13.74 -4.29 3.51
N MET A 22 -13.05 -3.18 3.24
CA MET A 22 -11.92 -3.15 2.30
C MET A 22 -10.79 -4.06 2.78
N VAL A 23 -10.35 -3.89 4.04
CA VAL A 23 -9.28 -4.69 4.65
C VAL A 23 -9.61 -6.19 4.57
N ARG A 24 -10.86 -6.59 4.89
CA ARG A 24 -11.27 -8.00 4.78
C ARG A 24 -11.17 -8.54 3.35
N ARG A 25 -11.56 -7.75 2.34
CA ARG A 25 -11.51 -8.17 0.92
C ARG A 25 -10.08 -8.34 0.42
N ILE A 26 -9.16 -7.46 0.81
CA ILE A 26 -7.78 -7.47 0.30
C ILE A 26 -6.83 -8.32 1.14
N SER A 27 -7.21 -8.74 2.35
CA SER A 27 -6.32 -9.43 3.30
C SER A 27 -5.61 -10.63 2.71
N ARG A 28 -6.30 -11.46 1.91
CA ARG A 28 -5.68 -12.62 1.24
C ARG A 28 -4.62 -12.20 0.23
N SER A 29 -4.91 -11.19 -0.59
CA SER A 29 -3.97 -10.66 -1.57
C SER A 29 -2.75 -10.05 -0.88
N LEU A 30 -2.94 -9.26 0.17
CA LEU A 30 -1.84 -8.69 0.97
C LEU A 30 -0.95 -9.80 1.56
N LYS A 31 -1.54 -10.80 2.23
CA LYS A 31 -0.79 -11.93 2.80
C LYS A 31 0.03 -12.69 1.75
N SER A 32 -0.44 -12.78 0.51
CA SER A 32 0.31 -13.45 -0.57
C SER A 32 1.61 -12.73 -0.97
N THR A 33 1.76 -11.46 -0.60
CA THR A 33 2.98 -10.66 -0.85
C THR A 33 4.00 -10.75 0.28
N HIS A 34 3.65 -11.35 1.42
CA HIS A 34 4.52 -11.40 2.58
C HIS A 34 5.73 -12.31 2.34
N GLY A 35 6.92 -11.72 2.41
CA GLY A 35 8.18 -12.46 2.48
C GLY A 35 8.63 -12.69 3.93
N PRO A 36 9.77 -13.38 4.12
CA PRO A 36 10.32 -13.72 5.45
C PRO A 36 10.73 -12.51 6.30
N ARG A 37 10.87 -11.33 5.69
CA ARG A 37 11.23 -10.07 6.38
C ARG A 37 10.01 -9.32 6.95
N VAL A 38 8.79 -9.71 6.61
CA VAL A 38 7.58 -9.09 7.18
C VAL A 38 7.36 -9.61 8.61
N ILE A 39 7.21 -8.70 9.56
CA ILE A 39 6.87 -9.05 10.95
C ILE A 39 5.35 -8.97 11.09
N ALA A 40 4.72 -10.11 11.36
CA ALA A 40 3.28 -10.16 11.59
C ALA A 40 2.92 -9.39 12.87
N LEU A 41 1.98 -8.44 12.75
CA LEU A 41 1.44 -7.69 13.87
C LEU A 41 -0.08 -7.73 13.79
N GLU A 42 -0.71 -8.41 14.74
CA GLU A 42 -2.17 -8.39 14.86
C GLU A 42 -2.64 -7.02 15.36
N ASN A 43 -3.66 -6.46 14.70
CA ASN A 43 -4.22 -5.14 15.03
C ASN A 43 -3.18 -4.00 15.05
N GLY A 44 -2.12 -4.14 14.26
CA GLY A 44 -1.09 -3.12 14.14
C GLY A 44 -1.56 -1.87 13.39
N PHE A 45 -1.11 -0.70 13.84
CA PHE A 45 -1.33 0.57 13.14
C PHE A 45 -0.43 0.74 11.90
N ALA A 46 0.68 0.00 11.84
CA ALA A 46 1.65 0.08 10.76
C ALA A 46 2.19 -1.31 10.41
N GLY A 47 2.61 -1.48 9.15
CA GLY A 47 3.35 -2.65 8.70
C GLY A 47 4.79 -2.60 9.23
N LEU A 48 5.31 -3.76 9.64
CA LEU A 48 6.67 -3.90 10.16
C LEU A 48 7.50 -4.75 9.21
N PHE A 49 8.68 -4.24 8.84
CA PHE A 49 9.61 -4.92 7.95
C PHE A 49 11.02 -4.91 8.53
N ARG A 50 11.63 -6.08 8.57
CA ARG A 50 12.98 -6.28 9.11
C ARG A 50 14.04 -6.01 8.02
N LEU A 51 14.93 -5.04 8.27
CA LEU A 51 16.00 -4.68 7.33
C LEU A 51 17.16 -5.68 7.30
N ASP A 52 17.50 -6.29 8.44
CA ASP A 52 18.59 -7.27 8.54
C ASP A 52 18.08 -8.64 9.01
N TYR A 53 18.49 -9.70 8.32
CA TYR A 53 17.94 -11.04 8.48
C TYR A 53 19.05 -12.03 8.81
N ASP A 54 18.94 -12.65 9.99
CA ASP A 54 19.94 -13.60 10.47
C ASP A 54 19.84 -14.99 9.84
N GLU A 55 18.85 -15.25 8.98
CA GLU A 55 18.82 -16.56 8.32
C GLU A 55 19.68 -16.60 7.07
N LYS A 56 20.46 -17.68 7.02
CA LYS A 56 21.50 -17.92 6.02
C LYS A 56 21.04 -17.79 4.57
N LEU A 57 19.79 -18.16 4.26
CA LEU A 57 19.30 -18.17 2.88
C LEU A 57 19.06 -16.77 2.29
N PHE A 58 18.80 -15.76 3.14
CA PHE A 58 18.48 -14.39 2.71
C PHE A 58 19.42 -13.33 3.31
N LYS A 59 20.53 -13.78 3.92
CA LYS A 59 21.50 -12.91 4.58
C LYS A 59 22.28 -12.12 3.53
N LYS A 60 21.85 -10.88 3.27
CA LYS A 60 22.57 -9.96 2.38
C LYS A 60 23.73 -9.19 3.05
N ASN A 61 23.78 -9.13 4.40
CA ASN A 61 24.85 -8.48 5.16
C ASN A 61 25.21 -7.09 4.64
N TYR A 62 24.21 -6.20 4.56
CA TYR A 62 24.46 -4.83 4.16
C TYR A 62 25.44 -4.17 5.13
N LYS A 63 26.65 -3.83 4.66
CA LYS A 63 27.68 -3.19 5.49
C LYS A 63 27.34 -1.74 5.82
N THR A 64 26.72 -1.05 4.88
CA THR A 64 26.33 0.37 4.99
C THR A 64 25.04 0.58 4.19
N PRO A 65 23.90 0.03 4.67
CA PRO A 65 22.65 0.10 3.94
C PRO A 65 22.18 1.54 3.77
N VAL A 66 21.67 1.85 2.57
CA VAL A 66 20.97 3.10 2.26
C VAL A 66 19.54 2.74 1.89
N LEU A 67 18.58 3.46 2.48
CA LEU A 67 17.17 3.32 2.10
C LEU A 67 16.86 4.23 0.93
N VAL A 68 16.29 3.64 -0.12
CA VAL A 68 15.74 4.37 -1.27
C VAL A 68 14.23 4.32 -1.15
N ALA A 69 13.59 5.49 -1.14
CA ALA A 69 12.15 5.62 -1.09
C ALA A 69 11.66 6.34 -2.35
N CYS A 70 10.62 5.80 -2.97
CA CYS A 70 9.95 6.37 -4.13
C CYS A 70 8.44 6.37 -3.90
N THR A 71 7.76 7.34 -4.49
CA THR A 71 6.30 7.45 -4.49
C THR A 71 5.88 7.98 -5.85
N ASP A 72 4.87 7.36 -6.44
CA ASP A 72 4.33 7.79 -7.73
C ASP A 72 2.83 7.46 -7.81
N GLY A 73 2.15 8.06 -8.78
CA GLY A 73 0.75 7.79 -9.10
C GLY A 73 0.59 7.15 -10.47
N ILE A 74 -0.60 6.60 -10.72
CA ILE A 74 -0.99 6.09 -12.04
C ILE A 74 -1.21 7.23 -13.05
N GLY A 75 -1.55 8.42 -12.55
CA GLY A 75 -1.88 9.59 -13.38
C GLY A 75 -3.20 9.44 -14.14
N THR A 76 -3.29 10.08 -15.30
CA THR A 76 -4.54 10.18 -16.09
C THR A 76 -5.01 8.85 -16.69
N LYS A 77 -4.19 7.79 -16.64
CA LYS A 77 -4.59 6.44 -17.07
C LYS A 77 -5.80 5.90 -16.28
N VAL A 78 -6.03 6.40 -15.06
CA VAL A 78 -7.25 6.10 -14.28
C VAL A 78 -8.52 6.51 -15.04
N LEU A 79 -8.49 7.62 -15.78
CA LEU A 79 -9.63 8.08 -16.57
C LEU A 79 -9.95 7.13 -17.73
N VAL A 80 -8.92 6.58 -18.37
CA VAL A 80 -9.06 5.57 -19.44
C VAL A 80 -9.64 4.27 -18.88
N ALA A 81 -9.12 3.82 -17.73
CA ALA A 81 -9.64 2.65 -17.03
C ALA A 81 -11.12 2.82 -16.62
N GLN A 82 -11.51 4.02 -16.19
CA GLN A 82 -12.90 4.36 -15.90
C GLN A 82 -13.79 4.27 -17.14
N GLN A 83 -13.36 4.88 -18.26
CA GLN A 83 -14.10 4.81 -19.53
C GLN A 83 -14.24 3.36 -20.05
N ALA A 84 -13.20 2.54 -19.85
CA ALA A 84 -13.20 1.13 -20.24
C ALA A 84 -13.92 0.20 -19.24
N GLY A 85 -14.28 0.69 -18.05
CA GLY A 85 -14.81 -0.14 -16.96
C GLY A 85 -13.84 -1.21 -16.45
N ARG A 86 -12.52 -0.99 -16.57
CA ARG A 86 -11.47 -1.98 -16.30
C ARG A 86 -10.40 -1.44 -15.36
N PHE A 87 -10.48 -1.80 -14.08
CA PHE A 87 -9.55 -1.33 -13.04
C PHE A 87 -8.53 -2.38 -12.60
N GLY A 88 -8.71 -3.65 -12.97
CA GLY A 88 -7.97 -4.80 -12.40
C GLY A 88 -6.44 -4.78 -12.61
N THR A 89 -5.93 -3.96 -13.53
CA THR A 89 -4.49 -3.85 -13.82
C THR A 89 -3.86 -2.57 -13.27
N LEU A 90 -4.65 -1.61 -12.78
CA LEU A 90 -4.14 -0.32 -12.34
C LEU A 90 -3.15 -0.42 -11.16
N GLY A 91 -3.37 -1.38 -10.26
CA GLY A 91 -2.43 -1.64 -9.17
C GLY A 91 -1.05 -2.11 -9.65
N ILE A 92 -0.99 -2.83 -10.78
CA ILE A 92 0.28 -3.24 -11.38
C ILE A 92 1.00 -2.02 -11.92
N ASP A 93 0.27 -1.13 -12.61
CA ASP A 93 0.82 0.13 -13.12
C ASP A 93 1.38 0.99 -11.97
N LEU A 94 0.64 1.13 -10.88
CA LEU A 94 1.06 1.90 -9.69
C LEU A 94 2.39 1.39 -9.11
N VAL A 95 2.50 0.08 -8.90
CA VAL A 95 3.72 -0.54 -8.37
C VAL A 95 4.88 -0.36 -9.35
N ALA A 96 4.64 -0.57 -10.66
CA ALA A 96 5.67 -0.46 -11.68
C ALA A 96 6.26 0.95 -11.76
N MET A 97 5.44 2.00 -11.69
CA MET A 97 5.90 3.39 -11.71
C MET A 97 6.86 3.67 -10.54
N SER A 98 6.47 3.27 -9.33
CA SER A 98 7.28 3.51 -8.12
C SER A 98 8.54 2.64 -8.06
N VAL A 99 8.45 1.36 -8.45
CA VAL A 99 9.56 0.40 -8.36
C VAL A 99 10.60 0.63 -9.44
N ASN A 100 10.19 0.99 -10.66
CA ASN A 100 11.14 1.22 -11.76
C ASN A 100 12.10 2.38 -11.47
N ASP A 101 11.65 3.41 -10.75
CA ASP A 101 12.49 4.56 -10.39
C ASP A 101 13.56 4.24 -9.34
N MET A 102 13.34 3.24 -8.47
CA MET A 102 14.34 2.84 -7.48
C MET A 102 15.34 1.81 -8.03
N ILE A 103 14.89 0.89 -8.91
CA ILE A 103 15.79 -0.15 -9.42
C ILE A 103 16.88 0.40 -10.34
N VAL A 104 16.67 1.56 -10.98
CA VAL A 104 17.72 2.24 -11.77
C VAL A 104 18.89 2.73 -10.91
N GLN A 105 18.69 2.89 -9.59
CA GLN A 105 19.75 3.16 -8.61
C GLN A 105 20.36 1.89 -8.02
N GLY A 106 19.94 0.70 -8.49
CA GLY A 106 20.37 -0.59 -7.96
C GLY A 106 19.71 -0.97 -6.63
N ALA A 107 18.61 -0.31 -6.24
CA ALA A 107 17.89 -0.62 -5.01
C ALA A 107 17.12 -1.95 -5.10
N GLU A 108 17.01 -2.64 -3.97
CA GLU A 108 16.12 -3.79 -3.81
C GLU A 108 14.76 -3.32 -3.27
N PRO A 109 13.63 -3.58 -3.97
CA PRO A 109 12.30 -3.30 -3.43
C PRO A 109 12.02 -4.13 -2.17
N LEU A 110 11.68 -3.47 -1.07
CA LEU A 110 11.50 -4.11 0.25
C LEU A 110 10.02 -4.32 0.60
N PHE A 111 9.24 -3.25 0.57
CA PHE A 111 7.81 -3.22 0.88
C PHE A 111 7.14 -2.12 0.07
N PHE A 112 5.80 -2.16 -0.01
CA PHE A 112 5.00 -1.18 -0.73
C PHE A 112 3.82 -0.74 0.13
N LEU A 113 3.50 0.56 0.08
CA LEU A 113 2.33 1.14 0.71
C LEU A 113 1.56 1.89 -0.36
N ASP A 114 0.23 1.74 -0.38
CA ASP A 114 -0.64 2.42 -1.32
C ASP A 114 -1.60 3.38 -0.61
N TYR A 115 -2.07 4.37 -1.36
CA TYR A 115 -3.12 5.30 -0.94
C TYR A 115 -4.14 5.44 -2.05
N LEU A 116 -5.39 5.07 -1.75
CA LEU A 116 -6.53 5.20 -2.66
C LEU A 116 -7.49 6.27 -2.14
N ALA A 117 -7.57 7.38 -2.85
CA ALA A 117 -8.61 8.40 -2.64
C ALA A 117 -9.75 8.21 -3.64
N ILE A 118 -10.98 8.13 -3.12
CA ILE A 118 -12.20 8.08 -3.92
C ILE A 118 -13.10 9.23 -3.49
N HIS A 119 -13.61 9.99 -4.46
CA HIS A 119 -14.71 10.91 -4.21
C HIS A 119 -16.03 10.11 -4.24
N LYS A 120 -16.80 10.15 -3.15
CA LYS A 120 -18.19 9.69 -3.13
C LYS A 120 -19.12 10.76 -3.69
#